data_AF-A0A959W378-F1
#
_entry.id   AF-A0A959W378-F1
#
_cell.length_a   1.000
_cell.length_b   1.000
_cell.length_c   1.000
_cell.angle_alpha   90.00
_cell.angle_beta   90.00
_cell.angle_gamma   90.00
#
_symmetry.space_group_name_H-M   'P 1'
#
loop_
_entity.id
_entity.type
_entity.pdbx_description
1 polymer ?
#
loop_
_entity_poly.entity_id
_entity_poly.type
_entity_poly.pdbx_seq_one_letter_code
_entity_poly.pdbx_strand_id
1 'polypeptide(L)'
;PGTIHAMSRAAQMVNRAALSGCGLLAATLLVILFAVPSPAGASSTALKSQGATASIVNGRNTTIGEWPWQVALTVSRQVAPRALTSRRFFCGGSILAPRLVITAGHCVADLNRRQIRRIEIVSGRTRLNSNRGEVARVTGLRMPVDSAGKRRYKTLLGAADWDVALLTLATPLSSEPIKLAGPDEAGTWSPGHIAWTTGWGITKAFANRVPANLQVATQVLMGKGLCRRTDGIAFQATRMVCIGGPRGHTSACNGDSGGPLVVATSEGYRLVGLTSYGDGACRGFVPSVDTKVSGVPIRNWVRVTAMNLTGRDVVGSGGTAGPVRQWCKVPAIFGLKTVQAKRRLEAANCRLGRVRTDPWGAGRSGRVIGYSRLPGWLAPSGFKLNVWVSP
;
A
#
# COMPACT_ATOMS: atom_id res chain seq x y z
N PRO A 1 49.97 -34.41 -20.39
CA PRO A 1 48.87 -34.38 -19.40
C PRO A 1 47.79 -33.34 -19.77
N GLY A 2 46.71 -33.79 -20.41
CA GLY A 2 45.41 -33.09 -20.40
C GLY A 2 45.15 -31.96 -21.39
N THR A 3 45.32 -32.23 -22.68
CA THR A 3 44.58 -31.68 -23.85
C THR A 3 43.05 -31.48 -23.59
N ILE A 4 42.23 -30.61 -24.21
CA ILE A 4 42.25 -29.80 -25.45
C ILE A 4 40.94 -28.93 -25.50
N HIS A 5 41.05 -27.71 -26.06
CA HIS A 5 40.13 -26.89 -26.91
C HIS A 5 38.59 -26.82 -26.70
N ALA A 6 37.85 -25.78 -27.13
CA ALA A 6 38.11 -24.49 -27.78
C ALA A 6 36.84 -23.63 -27.70
N MET A 7 37.04 -22.31 -27.87
CA MET A 7 36.03 -21.28 -28.09
C MET A 7 35.47 -21.32 -29.54
N SER A 8 34.30 -20.69 -29.76
CA SER A 8 34.05 -19.62 -30.77
C SER A 8 32.88 -19.81 -31.77
N ARG A 9 32.01 -18.76 -31.83
CA ARG A 9 31.20 -18.22 -32.97
C ARG A 9 30.03 -19.06 -33.51
N ALA A 10 28.97 -18.53 -34.14
CA ALA A 10 28.32 -17.22 -34.27
C ALA A 10 27.04 -17.40 -35.13
N ALA A 11 26.06 -16.51 -34.93
CA ALA A 11 25.12 -15.92 -35.92
C ALA A 11 24.10 -16.75 -36.75
N GLN A 12 22.84 -16.29 -36.64
CA GLN A 12 21.81 -16.01 -37.67
C GLN A 12 21.38 -17.09 -38.68
N MET A 13 20.07 -17.37 -38.76
CA MET A 13 19.33 -17.38 -40.03
C MET A 13 17.82 -17.25 -39.83
N VAL A 14 17.19 -16.58 -40.81
CA VAL A 14 15.80 -16.14 -40.90
C VAL A 14 15.14 -16.89 -42.07
N ASN A 15 13.83 -17.16 -41.94
CA ASN A 15 12.77 -17.14 -42.95
C ASN A 15 12.31 -18.40 -43.75
N ARG A 16 10.96 -18.44 -43.86
CA ARG A 16 10.07 -18.75 -45.00
C ARG A 16 9.21 -20.04 -45.01
N ALA A 17 8.00 -19.81 -45.54
CA ALA A 17 6.93 -20.69 -46.03
C ALA A 17 5.88 -21.15 -44.97
N ALA A 18 4.55 -21.07 -45.20
CA ALA A 18 3.78 -20.91 -46.43
C ALA A 18 2.42 -20.20 -46.21
N LEU A 19 1.97 -19.50 -47.26
CA LEU A 19 0.62 -18.96 -47.52
C LEU A 19 -0.11 -19.88 -48.51
N SER A 20 -1.43 -20.04 -48.37
CA SER A 20 -2.47 -20.20 -49.44
C SER A 20 -3.81 -20.47 -48.74
N GLY A 21 -4.81 -19.56 -48.78
CA GLY A 21 -5.92 -19.54 -49.77
C GLY A 21 -7.09 -20.38 -49.21
N CYS A 22 -8.40 -20.05 -49.20
CA CYS A 22 -9.35 -19.15 -49.86
C CYS A 22 -10.51 -18.99 -48.83
N GLY A 23 -11.30 -17.93 -48.76
CA GLY A 23 -12.22 -17.46 -49.80
C GLY A 23 -13.39 -16.75 -49.10
N LEU A 24 -13.89 -15.69 -49.74
CA LEU A 24 -14.97 -14.82 -49.30
C LEU A 24 -16.30 -15.59 -49.13
N LEU A 25 -17.17 -15.09 -48.24
CA LEU A 25 -18.60 -14.93 -48.52
C LEU A 25 -19.16 -13.80 -47.64
N ALA A 26 -19.52 -12.70 -48.29
CA ALA A 26 -20.37 -11.65 -47.76
C ALA A 26 -21.83 -12.03 -47.99
N ALA A 27 -22.68 -11.93 -46.97
CA ALA A 27 -24.12 -11.77 -47.15
C ALA A 27 -24.71 -11.04 -45.94
N THR A 28 -25.23 -9.86 -46.24
CA THR A 28 -26.22 -9.05 -45.54
C THR A 28 -27.34 -9.84 -44.87
N LEU A 29 -27.79 -9.45 -43.66
CA LEU A 29 -29.19 -9.03 -43.44
C LEU A 29 -29.48 -8.47 -42.02
N LEU A 30 -30.23 -7.37 -42.05
CA LEU A 30 -31.27 -6.91 -41.13
C LEU A 30 -30.97 -6.53 -39.66
N VAL A 31 -30.90 -5.21 -39.48
CA VAL A 31 -31.34 -4.48 -38.29
C VAL A 31 -32.81 -4.78 -38.02
N ILE A 32 -33.14 -5.25 -36.82
CA ILE A 32 -34.50 -5.16 -36.27
C ILE A 32 -34.43 -4.39 -34.96
N LEU A 33 -34.90 -3.14 -35.04
CA LEU A 33 -35.29 -2.30 -33.91
C LEU A 33 -36.54 -2.92 -33.28
N PHE A 34 -36.44 -3.40 -32.05
CA PHE A 34 -37.60 -3.48 -31.16
C PHE A 34 -37.52 -2.36 -30.14
N ALA A 35 -38.28 -1.29 -30.43
CA ALA A 35 -38.71 -0.32 -29.44
C ALA A 35 -39.71 -1.02 -28.51
N VAL A 36 -39.41 -1.05 -27.20
CA VAL A 36 -40.37 -1.46 -26.18
C VAL A 36 -40.71 -0.23 -25.33
N PRO A 37 -42.00 0.05 -25.04
CA PRO A 37 -42.42 1.32 -24.47
C PRO A 37 -42.02 1.47 -22.99
N SER A 38 -41.69 2.70 -22.59
CA SER A 38 -41.69 3.11 -21.19
C SER A 38 -43.11 3.19 -20.65
N PRO A 39 -43.38 2.67 -19.43
CA PRO A 39 -44.36 3.25 -18.55
C PRO A 39 -43.64 4.13 -17.51
N ALA A 40 -43.93 5.41 -17.55
CA ALA A 40 -43.66 6.32 -16.45
C ALA A 40 -44.60 6.03 -15.27
N GLY A 41 -44.06 6.11 -14.05
CA GLY A 41 -44.84 6.47 -12.86
C GLY A 41 -45.23 5.34 -11.91
N ALA A 42 -44.37 5.04 -10.94
CA ALA A 42 -44.79 4.76 -9.57
C ALA A 42 -43.63 5.09 -8.61
N SER A 43 -43.78 6.20 -7.89
CA SER A 43 -42.96 6.56 -6.73
C SER A 43 -43.17 5.54 -5.62
N SER A 44 -42.10 4.92 -5.13
CA SER A 44 -42.08 4.34 -3.79
C SER A 44 -40.67 4.39 -3.20
N THR A 45 -40.48 5.37 -2.32
CA THR A 45 -39.60 5.36 -1.14
C THR A 45 -38.19 4.77 -1.30
N ALA A 46 -37.22 5.68 -1.45
CA ALA A 46 -35.80 5.41 -1.28
C ALA A 46 -35.49 4.83 0.11
N LEU A 47 -35.25 3.51 0.18
CA LEU A 47 -34.53 2.92 1.31
C LEU A 47 -33.04 3.19 1.16
N LYS A 48 -32.54 4.10 2.00
CA LYS A 48 -31.15 4.18 2.43
C LYS A 48 -30.69 2.78 2.88
N SER A 49 -29.58 2.27 2.34
CA SER A 49 -28.31 2.19 3.08
C SER A 49 -27.27 1.21 2.50
N GLN A 50 -26.00 1.61 2.65
CA GLN A 50 -24.81 0.80 2.92
C GLN A 50 -24.04 0.17 1.74
N GLY A 51 -23.35 1.04 0.99
CA GLY A 51 -21.89 1.17 1.10
C GLY A 51 -21.03 -0.09 1.14
N ALA A 52 -20.45 -0.45 -0.02
CA ALA A 52 -19.29 -1.32 -0.11
C ALA A 52 -18.29 -0.70 -1.12
N THR A 53 -17.33 0.10 -0.64
CA THR A 53 -16.26 0.72 -1.45
C THR A 53 -14.96 -0.05 -1.28
N ALA A 54 -14.09 -0.25 -2.28
CA ALA A 54 -12.66 -0.46 -1.98
C ALA A 54 -11.47 -0.22 -2.99
N SER A 55 -10.55 0.78 -2.79
CA SER A 55 -9.01 0.97 -2.87
C SER A 55 -8.54 2.40 -2.40
N ILE A 56 -7.38 2.64 -1.73
CA ILE A 56 -7.36 2.55 -0.24
C ILE A 56 -8.48 1.63 0.03
N VAL A 57 -8.22 0.35 0.03
CA VAL A 57 -9.29 -0.63 -0.04
C VAL A 57 -10.48 -0.19 0.93
N ASN A 58 -11.53 0.53 0.53
CA ASN A 58 -12.55 1.30 1.29
C ASN A 58 -12.22 2.75 1.77
N GLY A 59 -11.44 3.53 1.05
CA GLY A 59 -11.02 4.87 1.47
C GLY A 59 -12.16 5.85 1.44
N ARG A 60 -12.09 6.82 2.34
CA ARG A 60 -13.03 7.94 2.33
C ARG A 60 -12.28 9.25 2.09
N ASN A 61 -12.98 10.20 1.49
CA ASN A 61 -12.50 11.57 1.43
C ASN A 61 -12.19 12.07 2.84
N THR A 62 -11.09 12.80 2.95
CA THR A 62 -10.64 13.49 4.17
C THR A 62 -10.10 14.85 3.77
N THR A 63 -9.67 15.66 4.73
CA THR A 63 -9.10 16.98 4.47
C THR A 63 -7.65 17.06 4.90
N ILE A 64 -6.88 17.97 4.30
CA ILE A 64 -5.51 18.22 4.74
C ILE A 64 -5.45 18.81 6.16
N GLY A 65 -6.53 19.44 6.63
CA GLY A 65 -6.61 19.95 8.01
C GLY A 65 -6.66 18.83 9.06
N GLU A 66 -7.14 17.64 8.71
CA GLU A 66 -7.11 16.47 9.60
C GLU A 66 -5.75 15.75 9.61
N TRP A 67 -4.95 15.94 8.54
CA TRP A 67 -3.65 15.27 8.34
C TRP A 67 -2.59 16.27 7.83
N PRO A 68 -2.30 17.34 8.59
CA PRO A 68 -1.56 18.50 8.10
C PRO A 68 -0.11 18.19 7.67
N TRP A 69 0.49 17.14 8.24
CA TRP A 69 1.83 16.68 7.87
C TRP A 69 1.89 16.01 6.49
N GLN A 70 0.76 15.62 5.90
CA GLN A 70 0.73 14.93 4.60
C GLN A 70 1.28 15.84 3.50
N VAL A 71 2.21 15.31 2.70
CA VAL A 71 2.70 15.99 1.49
C VAL A 71 2.65 15.09 0.28
N ALA A 72 2.69 15.71 -0.90
CA ALA A 72 2.93 15.05 -2.17
C ALA A 72 4.30 15.46 -2.73
N LEU A 73 5.03 14.48 -3.25
CA LEU A 73 6.26 14.65 -4.00
C LEU A 73 5.91 14.57 -5.50
N THR A 74 6.22 15.62 -6.25
CA THR A 74 5.97 15.71 -7.69
C THR A 74 7.17 16.30 -8.42
N VAL A 75 7.28 16.05 -9.73
CA VAL A 75 8.27 16.69 -10.62
C VAL A 75 7.66 17.77 -11.52
N SER A 76 6.38 18.08 -11.35
CA SER A 76 5.68 19.18 -12.05
C SER A 76 4.49 19.71 -11.25
N ARG A 77 4.26 21.04 -11.33
CA ARG A 77 3.08 21.73 -10.77
C ARG A 77 1.77 21.32 -11.44
N GLN A 78 1.84 20.85 -12.69
CA GLN A 78 0.70 20.45 -13.51
C GLN A 78 0.50 18.93 -13.48
N VAL A 79 0.28 18.35 -12.30
CA VAL A 79 -0.06 16.92 -12.19
C VAL A 79 -1.47 16.81 -11.62
N ALA A 80 -2.45 17.28 -12.40
CA ALA A 80 -3.84 16.89 -12.21
C ALA A 80 -4.02 15.42 -12.66
N PRO A 81 -4.72 14.54 -11.94
CA PRO A 81 -4.86 13.12 -12.30
C PRO A 81 -5.67 12.95 -13.59
N ARG A 82 -5.05 12.50 -14.69
CA ARG A 82 -5.83 12.06 -15.86
C ARG A 82 -5.41 10.69 -16.40
N ALA A 83 -4.15 10.28 -16.25
CA ALA A 83 -3.69 8.92 -16.52
C ALA A 83 -2.40 8.57 -15.74
N LEU A 84 -2.30 7.32 -15.27
CA LEU A 84 -1.03 6.69 -14.88
C LEU A 84 -0.20 6.42 -16.14
N THR A 85 0.52 7.43 -16.64
CA THR A 85 1.61 7.15 -17.57
C THR A 85 2.86 6.83 -16.75
N SER A 86 3.75 6.02 -17.32
CA SER A 86 5.08 5.67 -16.76
C SER A 86 5.98 6.88 -16.43
N ARG A 87 5.51 8.11 -16.67
CA ARG A 87 6.21 9.38 -16.49
C ARG A 87 5.77 10.20 -15.27
N ARG A 88 4.82 9.73 -14.45
CA ARG A 88 4.43 10.45 -13.22
C ARG A 88 5.20 9.93 -12.01
N PHE A 89 6.31 10.60 -11.71
CA PHE A 89 6.92 10.56 -10.39
C PHE A 89 5.94 11.16 -9.38
N PHE A 90 5.27 10.30 -8.60
CA PHE A 90 4.31 10.70 -7.59
C PHE A 90 4.47 9.80 -6.36
N CYS A 91 4.86 10.42 -5.24
CA CYS A 91 4.96 9.79 -3.93
C CYS A 91 4.30 10.68 -2.87
N GLY A 92 3.97 10.10 -1.73
CA GLY A 92 3.65 10.79 -0.49
C GLY A 92 4.89 11.07 0.37
N GLY A 93 4.66 11.79 1.46
CA GLY A 93 5.66 12.04 2.51
C GLY A 93 5.00 12.62 3.75
N SER A 94 5.79 12.86 4.78
CA SER A 94 5.36 13.55 6.00
C SER A 94 6.32 14.68 6.38
N ILE A 95 5.79 15.80 6.85
CA ILE A 95 6.58 16.91 7.40
C ILE A 95 7.07 16.49 8.79
N LEU A 96 8.39 16.49 9.01
CA LEU A 96 9.01 16.27 10.32
C LEU A 96 9.47 17.58 10.99
N ALA A 97 9.78 18.59 10.17
CA ALA A 97 10.06 19.96 10.61
C ALA A 97 9.77 20.91 9.43
N PRO A 98 9.69 22.24 9.63
CA PRO A 98 9.29 23.16 8.57
C PRO A 98 10.07 23.02 7.25
N ARG A 99 11.37 22.65 7.31
CA ARG A 99 12.21 22.42 6.12
C ARG A 99 12.63 20.96 5.93
N LEU A 100 11.97 20.00 6.60
CA LEU A 100 12.35 18.59 6.59
C LEU A 100 11.15 17.69 6.35
N VAL A 101 11.22 16.90 5.28
CA VAL A 101 10.21 15.90 4.92
C VAL A 101 10.82 14.50 4.94
N ILE A 102 10.09 13.53 5.47
CA ILE A 102 10.39 12.10 5.37
C ILE A 102 9.54 11.45 4.27
N THR A 103 10.13 10.52 3.53
CA THR A 103 9.46 9.71 2.50
C THR A 103 10.14 8.35 2.39
N ALA A 104 9.65 7.46 1.52
CA ALA A 104 10.29 6.20 1.20
C ALA A 104 11.56 6.41 0.37
N GLY A 105 12.55 5.54 0.56
CA GLY A 105 13.81 5.55 -0.19
C GLY A 105 13.60 5.28 -1.69
N HIS A 106 12.69 4.37 -2.04
CA HIS A 106 12.36 4.01 -3.43
C HIS A 106 11.80 5.18 -4.23
N CYS A 107 11.23 6.19 -3.55
CA CYS A 107 10.82 7.42 -4.20
C CYS A 107 12.02 8.22 -4.71
N VAL A 108 13.24 8.05 -4.22
CA VAL A 108 14.36 8.96 -4.56
C VAL A 108 15.69 8.25 -4.83
N ALA A 109 15.78 6.95 -4.59
CA ALA A 109 17.02 6.18 -4.67
C ALA A 109 17.68 6.26 -6.06
N ASP A 110 16.90 6.14 -7.13
CA ASP A 110 17.43 6.09 -8.50
C ASP A 110 17.56 7.47 -9.16
N LEU A 111 17.33 8.54 -8.40
CA LEU A 111 17.43 9.91 -8.90
C LEU A 111 18.82 10.50 -8.68
N ASN A 112 19.34 11.18 -9.72
CA ASN A 112 20.54 11.99 -9.63
C ASN A 112 20.26 13.38 -9.02
N ARG A 113 21.33 14.12 -8.69
CA ARG A 113 21.22 15.46 -8.08
C ARG A 113 20.36 16.45 -8.88
N ARG A 114 20.40 16.42 -10.22
CA ARG A 114 19.59 17.31 -11.06
C ARG A 114 18.11 16.94 -10.99
N GLN A 115 17.79 15.65 -10.96
CA GLN A 115 16.41 15.16 -10.81
C GLN A 115 15.85 15.49 -9.42
N ILE A 116 16.65 15.31 -8.36
CA ILE A 116 16.23 15.66 -6.99
C ILE A 116 15.83 17.14 -6.88
N ARG A 117 16.61 18.07 -7.46
CA ARG A 117 16.29 19.51 -7.43
C ARG A 117 15.03 19.89 -8.21
N ARG A 118 14.50 19.00 -9.05
CA ARG A 118 13.22 19.18 -9.75
C ARG A 118 12.03 18.69 -8.92
N ILE A 119 12.26 18.01 -7.81
CA ILE A 119 11.19 17.58 -6.91
C ILE A 119 10.62 18.82 -6.22
N GLU A 120 9.31 18.93 -6.31
CA GLU A 120 8.48 19.86 -5.57
C GLU A 120 7.70 19.09 -4.51
N ILE A 121 7.72 19.62 -3.29
CA ILE A 121 6.89 19.18 -2.17
C ILE A 121 5.66 20.06 -2.14
N VAL A 122 4.50 19.43 -2.25
CA VAL A 122 3.20 20.10 -2.18
C VAL A 122 2.56 19.79 -0.83
N SER A 123 2.17 20.84 -0.10
CA SER A 123 1.55 20.76 1.23
C SER A 123 0.28 21.63 1.29
N GLY A 124 -0.55 21.45 2.31
CA GLY A 124 -1.73 22.28 2.54
C GLY A 124 -2.87 22.12 1.52
N ARG A 125 -2.93 21.00 0.80
CA ARG A 125 -3.96 20.72 -0.22
C ARG A 125 -4.89 19.59 0.17
N THR A 126 -6.19 19.82 0.26
CA THR A 126 -7.17 18.71 0.25
C THR A 126 -7.32 18.14 -1.16
N ARG A 127 -7.39 19.03 -2.16
CA ARG A 127 -7.43 18.65 -3.58
C ARG A 127 -6.06 18.85 -4.19
N LEU A 128 -5.39 17.78 -4.62
CA LEU A 128 -4.02 17.84 -5.12
C LEU A 128 -3.88 18.74 -6.37
N ASN A 129 -4.92 18.74 -7.22
CA ASN A 129 -4.99 19.57 -8.43
C ASN A 129 -5.43 21.02 -8.18
N SER A 130 -5.63 21.43 -6.91
CA SER A 130 -5.87 22.83 -6.58
C SER A 130 -4.57 23.63 -6.51
N ASN A 131 -4.68 24.95 -6.49
CA ASN A 131 -3.58 25.89 -6.28
C ASN A 131 -3.50 26.42 -4.84
N ARG A 132 -4.37 25.95 -3.93
CA ARG A 132 -4.35 26.33 -2.50
C ARG A 132 -3.20 25.60 -1.79
N GLY A 133 -2.61 26.16 -0.74
CA GLY A 133 -1.46 25.55 -0.04
C GLY A 133 -0.09 25.94 -0.61
N GLU A 134 0.95 25.20 -0.24
CA GLU A 134 2.35 25.58 -0.45
C GLU A 134 3.09 24.63 -1.39
N VAL A 135 4.12 25.15 -2.05
CA VAL A 135 5.04 24.37 -2.88
C VAL A 135 6.47 24.76 -2.53
N ALA A 136 7.27 23.79 -2.07
CA ALA A 136 8.67 23.99 -1.75
C ALA A 136 9.57 23.06 -2.59
N ARG A 137 10.73 23.56 -3.04
CA ARG A 137 11.70 22.75 -3.78
C ARG A 137 12.64 22.00 -2.85
N VAL A 138 13.10 20.83 -3.28
CA VAL A 138 14.10 20.05 -2.56
C VAL A 138 15.52 20.57 -2.83
N THR A 139 16.28 20.79 -1.76
CA THR A 139 17.69 21.23 -1.81
C THR A 139 18.67 20.18 -1.33
N GLY A 140 18.21 19.20 -0.54
CA GLY A 140 19.04 18.14 0.03
C GLY A 140 18.33 16.80 0.09
N LEU A 141 19.12 15.72 0.01
CA LEU A 141 18.70 14.34 0.17
C LEU A 141 19.64 13.65 1.17
N ARG A 142 19.07 12.92 2.12
CA ARG A 142 19.78 11.99 3.01
C ARG A 142 19.12 10.62 2.98
N MET A 143 19.93 9.59 2.88
CA MET A 143 19.52 8.18 2.98
C MET A 143 20.48 7.44 3.90
N PRO A 144 20.05 6.36 4.58
CA PRO A 144 20.93 5.54 5.40
C PRO A 144 22.07 4.93 4.58
N VAL A 145 23.29 4.99 5.09
CA VAL A 145 24.49 4.37 4.50
C VAL A 145 25.13 3.37 5.46
N ASP A 146 25.83 2.38 4.92
CA ASP A 146 26.67 1.46 5.69
C ASP A 146 28.05 2.08 5.99
N SER A 147 28.91 1.32 6.67
CA SER A 147 30.26 1.77 7.04
C SER A 147 31.17 2.08 5.85
N ALA A 148 30.87 1.53 4.67
CA ALA A 148 31.58 1.81 3.43
C ALA A 148 30.98 3.01 2.67
N GLY A 149 30.01 3.72 3.26
CA GLY A 149 29.31 4.85 2.62
C GLY A 149 28.32 4.43 1.54
N LYS A 150 28.03 3.13 1.39
CA LYS A 150 27.06 2.63 0.41
C LYS A 150 25.65 2.72 0.99
N ARG A 151 24.66 3.08 0.17
CA ARG A 151 23.25 3.13 0.58
C ARG A 151 22.81 1.77 1.14
N ARG A 152 22.20 1.77 2.32
CA ARG A 152 21.60 0.56 2.93
C ARG A 152 20.31 0.14 2.25
N TYR A 153 19.65 1.09 1.56
CA TYR A 153 18.49 0.81 0.75
C TYR A 153 18.80 -0.27 -0.28
N LYS A 154 18.03 -1.37 -0.25
CA LYS A 154 18.18 -2.49 -1.18
C LYS A 154 16.81 -2.94 -1.68
N THR A 155 16.64 -2.94 -3.00
CA THR A 155 15.55 -3.61 -3.68
C THR A 155 16.00 -4.97 -4.18
N LEU A 156 15.39 -6.02 -3.65
CA LEU A 156 15.59 -7.37 -4.17
C LEU A 156 14.19 -8.01 -4.24
N LEU A 157 13.88 -8.81 -5.28
CA LEU A 157 12.65 -9.61 -5.42
C LEU A 157 11.33 -8.90 -5.01
N GLY A 158 11.22 -7.59 -5.17
CA GLY A 158 10.04 -6.79 -4.78
C GLY A 158 9.93 -6.39 -3.29
N ALA A 159 10.96 -6.62 -2.46
CA ALA A 159 11.05 -6.12 -1.09
C ALA A 159 12.08 -4.99 -0.98
N ALA A 160 11.80 -4.01 -0.11
CA ALA A 160 12.61 -2.80 0.07
C ALA A 160 13.09 -2.66 1.53
N ASP A 161 14.33 -3.09 1.82
CA ASP A 161 14.94 -2.88 3.14
C ASP A 161 15.57 -1.48 3.24
N TRP A 162 15.53 -0.87 4.43
CA TRP A 162 15.95 0.52 4.68
C TRP A 162 15.27 1.52 3.72
N ASP A 163 13.99 1.31 3.41
CA ASP A 163 13.21 2.14 2.50
C ASP A 163 12.75 3.45 3.14
N VAL A 164 13.71 4.35 3.38
CA VAL A 164 13.51 5.66 4.00
C VAL A 164 14.47 6.71 3.42
N ALA A 165 13.99 7.94 3.27
CA ALA A 165 14.79 9.10 2.91
C ALA A 165 14.31 10.38 3.61
N LEU A 166 15.22 11.33 3.82
CA LEU A 166 14.92 12.68 4.29
C LEU A 166 15.24 13.70 3.20
N LEU A 167 14.32 14.64 3.00
CA LEU A 167 14.42 15.73 2.02
C LEU A 167 14.46 17.07 2.75
N THR A 168 15.50 17.86 2.46
CA THR A 168 15.61 19.24 2.95
C THR A 168 14.99 20.19 1.93
N LEU A 169 14.22 21.17 2.39
CA LEU A 169 13.47 22.10 1.55
C LEU A 169 14.13 23.48 1.48
N ALA A 170 13.97 24.16 0.35
CA ALA A 170 14.45 25.53 0.14
C ALA A 170 13.73 26.56 1.03
N THR A 171 12.43 26.38 1.22
CA THR A 171 11.56 27.26 2.00
C THR A 171 10.86 26.45 3.09
N PRO A 172 10.61 27.04 4.28
CA PRO A 172 9.82 26.37 5.31
C PRO A 172 8.37 26.24 4.84
N LEU A 173 7.74 25.13 5.24
CA LEU A 173 6.29 24.92 5.15
C LEU A 173 5.62 25.40 6.44
N SER A 174 4.40 25.90 6.32
CA SER A 174 3.56 26.36 7.44
C SER A 174 2.70 25.25 8.05
N SER A 175 2.51 24.13 7.34
CA SER A 175 1.71 23.01 7.83
C SER A 175 2.38 22.28 9.01
N GLU A 176 1.55 21.75 9.91
CA GLU A 176 2.00 21.15 11.17
C GLU A 176 2.84 19.87 10.94
N PRO A 177 4.05 19.78 11.52
CA PRO A 177 4.86 18.57 11.48
C PRO A 177 4.31 17.43 12.36
N ILE A 178 4.59 16.18 11.98
CA ILE A 178 4.33 15.00 12.80
C ILE A 178 5.59 14.50 13.50
N LYS A 179 5.44 13.98 14.72
CA LYS A 179 6.50 13.26 15.44
C LYS A 179 6.47 11.76 15.16
N LEU A 180 7.65 11.15 15.12
CA LEU A 180 7.81 9.69 15.13
C LEU A 180 7.40 9.13 16.48
N ALA A 181 6.89 7.90 16.50
CA ALA A 181 6.58 7.23 17.75
C ALA A 181 7.85 6.90 18.56
N GLY A 182 7.90 7.38 19.80
CA GLY A 182 9.02 7.30 20.75
C GLY A 182 9.21 5.93 21.37
N PRO A 183 10.41 5.60 21.90
CA PRO A 183 10.67 4.28 22.50
C PRO A 183 9.71 3.91 23.64
N ASP A 184 9.30 4.88 24.44
CA ASP A 184 8.34 4.77 25.55
C ASP A 184 6.89 4.58 25.09
N GLU A 185 6.60 4.86 23.82
CA GLU A 185 5.26 4.74 23.23
C GLU A 185 5.03 3.35 22.58
N ALA A 186 5.90 2.37 22.80
CA ALA A 186 5.89 1.05 22.12
C ALA A 186 4.58 0.27 22.20
N GLY A 187 3.76 0.54 23.22
CA GLY A 187 2.41 0.00 23.35
C GLY A 187 1.49 0.41 22.19
N THR A 188 1.70 1.56 21.57
CA THR A 188 0.76 2.20 20.61
C THR A 188 0.78 1.63 19.19
N TRP A 189 1.76 0.78 18.84
CA TRP A 189 1.86 0.16 17.51
C TRP A 189 2.09 -1.35 17.52
N SER A 190 1.59 -2.03 18.55
CA SER A 190 1.58 -3.50 18.57
C SER A 190 0.48 -4.07 17.66
N PRO A 191 0.59 -5.33 17.20
CA PRO A 191 -0.44 -5.95 16.36
C PRO A 191 -1.85 -5.86 16.98
N GLY A 192 -2.83 -5.51 16.15
CA GLY A 192 -4.22 -5.26 16.56
C GLY A 192 -4.56 -3.78 16.80
N HIS A 193 -3.57 -2.90 16.85
CA HIS A 193 -3.83 -1.46 16.84
C HIS A 193 -4.36 -1.01 15.48
N ILE A 194 -5.25 -0.01 15.54
CA ILE A 194 -5.70 0.71 14.36
C ILE A 194 -4.64 1.74 13.98
N ALA A 195 -4.36 1.82 12.69
CA ALA A 195 -3.53 2.85 12.10
C ALA A 195 -4.24 3.48 10.92
N TRP A 196 -3.75 4.63 10.47
CA TRP A 196 -4.28 5.35 9.32
C TRP A 196 -3.20 5.62 8.30
N THR A 197 -3.57 5.42 7.03
CA THR A 197 -2.75 5.85 5.89
C THR A 197 -3.50 6.94 5.16
N THR A 198 -2.80 7.98 4.73
CA THR A 198 -3.37 9.05 3.91
C THR A 198 -2.56 9.28 2.65
N GLY A 199 -3.23 9.75 1.61
CA GLY A 199 -2.60 9.96 0.31
C GLY A 199 -3.59 10.25 -0.81
N TRP A 200 -3.02 10.49 -1.99
CA TRP A 200 -3.78 10.58 -3.25
C TRP A 200 -3.42 9.41 -4.17
N GLY A 201 -3.07 8.24 -3.64
CA GLY A 201 -2.85 7.04 -4.44
C GLY A 201 -4.15 6.46 -5.02
N ILE A 202 -4.00 5.45 -5.87
CA ILE A 202 -5.11 4.81 -6.59
C ILE A 202 -6.18 4.29 -5.62
N THR A 203 -7.45 4.61 -5.93
CA THR A 203 -8.60 4.24 -5.10
C THR A 203 -9.48 3.10 -5.59
N LYS A 204 -9.14 2.45 -6.70
CA LYS A 204 -9.78 1.18 -7.10
C LYS A 204 -8.76 0.21 -7.70
N ALA A 205 -8.95 -1.09 -7.49
CA ALA A 205 -8.09 -2.11 -8.08
C ALA A 205 -8.13 -1.95 -9.60
N PHE A 206 -6.97 -2.05 -10.25
CA PHE A 206 -6.80 -1.86 -11.69
C PHE A 206 -7.18 -0.47 -12.24
N ALA A 207 -7.44 0.54 -11.40
CA ALA A 207 -7.72 1.87 -11.90
C ALA A 207 -6.48 2.55 -12.48
N ASN A 208 -6.70 3.33 -13.54
CA ASN A 208 -5.67 4.10 -14.24
C ASN A 208 -5.66 5.59 -13.85
N ARG A 209 -6.42 5.97 -12.81
CA ARG A 209 -6.55 7.34 -12.31
C ARG A 209 -6.44 7.37 -10.80
N VAL A 210 -5.75 8.39 -10.30
CA VAL A 210 -5.69 8.71 -8.88
C VAL A 210 -6.76 9.76 -8.51
N PRO A 211 -7.29 9.77 -7.27
CA PRO A 211 -8.27 10.75 -6.84
C PRO A 211 -7.65 12.15 -6.77
N ALA A 212 -8.45 13.17 -7.06
CA ALA A 212 -8.02 14.54 -6.80
C ALA A 212 -8.08 14.88 -5.30
N ASN A 213 -9.04 14.31 -4.57
CA ASN A 213 -9.23 14.55 -3.14
C ASN A 213 -8.34 13.63 -2.30
N LEU A 214 -7.81 14.16 -1.20
CA LEU A 214 -7.07 13.38 -0.21
C LEU A 214 -7.97 12.27 0.35
N GLN A 215 -7.40 11.08 0.50
CA GLN A 215 -8.08 9.91 1.03
C GLN A 215 -7.47 9.48 2.35
N VAL A 216 -8.28 8.82 3.19
CA VAL A 216 -7.83 8.13 4.40
C VAL A 216 -8.26 6.67 4.41
N ALA A 217 -7.33 5.81 4.84
CA ALA A 217 -7.48 4.38 5.06
C ALA A 217 -7.48 4.07 6.54
N THR A 218 -8.34 3.14 6.96
CA THR A 218 -8.14 2.44 8.23
C THR A 218 -7.37 1.15 7.99
N GLN A 219 -6.23 1.02 8.66
CA GLN A 219 -5.38 -0.15 8.65
C GLN A 219 -5.41 -0.82 10.03
N VAL A 220 -5.06 -2.11 10.06
CA VAL A 220 -4.76 -2.84 11.29
C VAL A 220 -3.30 -3.26 11.22
N LEU A 221 -2.56 -3.00 12.30
CA LEU A 221 -1.20 -3.52 12.44
C LEU A 221 -1.26 -5.05 12.60
N MET A 222 -0.62 -5.77 11.69
CA MET A 222 -0.66 -7.22 11.62
C MET A 222 0.54 -7.86 12.30
N GLY A 223 0.41 -9.14 12.64
CA GLY A 223 1.53 -9.93 13.15
C GLY A 223 2.62 -10.13 12.09
N LYS A 224 3.89 -10.07 12.51
CA LYS A 224 5.07 -10.23 11.62
C LYS A 224 5.07 -11.49 10.75
N GLY A 225 4.45 -12.57 11.21
CA GLY A 225 4.38 -13.83 10.48
C GLY A 225 3.58 -13.76 9.18
N LEU A 226 2.65 -12.80 9.07
CA LEU A 226 1.75 -12.67 7.92
C LEU A 226 2.46 -12.08 6.68
N CYS A 227 3.40 -11.16 6.90
CA CYS A 227 4.20 -10.57 5.84
C CYS A 227 5.53 -11.30 5.62
N ARG A 228 5.80 -12.40 6.35
CA ARG A 228 7.01 -13.19 6.17
C ARG A 228 6.91 -13.97 4.85
N ARG A 229 7.73 -13.60 3.88
CA ARG A 229 7.86 -14.35 2.63
C ARG A 229 8.81 -15.54 2.81
N THR A 230 8.59 -16.59 2.02
CA THR A 230 9.41 -17.81 1.98
C THR A 230 10.54 -17.74 0.93
N ASP A 231 10.67 -16.63 0.21
CA ASP A 231 11.50 -16.48 -1.00
C ASP A 231 12.79 -15.65 -0.80
N GLY A 232 13.32 -15.59 0.43
CA GLY A 232 14.72 -15.20 0.65
C GLY A 232 15.00 -13.73 0.98
N ILE A 233 14.01 -12.82 0.92
CA ILE A 233 14.12 -11.52 1.61
C ILE A 233 13.18 -11.54 2.78
N ALA A 234 13.77 -11.87 3.92
CA ALA A 234 13.07 -11.96 5.18
C ALA A 234 12.44 -10.61 5.52
N PHE A 235 11.14 -10.62 5.81
CA PHE A 235 10.50 -9.52 6.52
C PHE A 235 11.30 -9.17 7.77
N GLN A 236 11.89 -7.97 7.79
CA GLN A 236 12.76 -7.52 8.87
C GLN A 236 11.91 -6.82 9.94
N ALA A 237 11.40 -7.58 10.93
CA ALA A 237 10.45 -7.04 11.92
C ALA A 237 10.96 -5.83 12.74
N THR A 238 12.26 -5.57 12.74
CA THR A 238 12.88 -4.39 13.36
C THR A 238 12.80 -3.14 12.50
N ARG A 239 12.59 -3.27 11.18
CA ARG A 239 12.57 -2.17 10.18
C ARG A 239 11.33 -2.17 9.29
N MET A 240 10.48 -3.19 9.39
CA MET A 240 9.27 -3.36 8.60
C MET A 240 8.07 -3.62 9.52
N VAL A 241 6.92 -3.09 9.14
CA VAL A 241 5.64 -3.32 9.80
C VAL A 241 4.65 -3.89 8.80
N CYS A 242 3.93 -4.92 9.23
CA CYS A 242 2.91 -5.59 8.42
C CYS A 242 1.57 -4.93 8.70
N ILE A 243 0.82 -4.58 7.66
CA ILE A 243 -0.50 -3.95 7.80
C ILE A 243 -1.52 -4.62 6.90
N GLY A 244 -2.80 -4.51 7.27
CA GLY A 244 -3.89 -4.91 6.40
C GLY A 244 -5.21 -4.29 6.79
N GLY A 245 -6.12 -4.21 5.83
CA GLY A 245 -7.47 -3.72 6.09
C GLY A 245 -8.26 -4.62 7.04
N PRO A 246 -9.11 -4.07 7.93
CA PRO A 246 -9.93 -4.86 8.84
C PRO A 246 -10.89 -5.79 8.08
N ARG A 247 -11.40 -5.35 6.92
CA ARG A 247 -12.23 -6.20 6.05
C ARG A 247 -11.43 -6.88 4.94
N GLY A 248 -10.09 -6.83 5.02
CA GLY A 248 -9.08 -7.33 4.07
C GLY A 248 -9.30 -6.93 2.61
N HIS A 249 -9.84 -5.75 2.46
CA HIS A 249 -9.70 -4.95 1.27
C HIS A 249 -9.14 -3.66 1.81
N THR A 250 -7.88 -3.57 2.28
CA THR A 250 -7.17 -2.28 2.46
C THR A 250 -5.69 -2.57 2.39
N SER A 251 -5.06 -2.00 1.37
CA SER A 251 -3.63 -2.08 1.08
C SER A 251 -3.19 -0.73 0.58
N ALA A 252 -1.92 -0.42 0.81
CA ALA A 252 -1.24 0.62 0.05
C ALA A 252 -1.32 0.30 -1.45
N CYS A 253 -1.44 1.34 -2.28
CA CYS A 253 -1.47 1.21 -3.73
C CYS A 253 -0.62 2.31 -4.39
N ASN A 254 -0.46 2.26 -5.71
CA ASN A 254 0.38 3.21 -6.43
C ASN A 254 -0.02 4.66 -6.11
N GLY A 255 0.98 5.48 -5.77
CA GLY A 255 0.82 6.89 -5.41
C GLY A 255 0.69 7.18 -3.91
N ASP A 256 0.53 6.17 -3.06
CA ASP A 256 0.64 6.32 -1.60
C ASP A 256 2.08 6.13 -1.10
N SER A 257 2.97 5.60 -1.95
CA SER A 257 4.40 5.37 -1.69
C SER A 257 5.08 6.49 -0.92
N GLY A 258 5.68 6.19 0.23
CA GLY A 258 6.33 7.15 1.11
C GLY A 258 5.40 7.97 2.01
N GLY A 259 4.08 7.82 1.84
CA GLY A 259 3.06 8.43 2.68
C GLY A 259 3.03 7.88 4.11
N PRO A 260 2.38 8.60 5.03
CA PRO A 260 2.35 8.27 6.45
C PRO A 260 1.51 7.03 6.76
N LEU A 261 2.01 6.21 7.67
CA LEU A 261 1.22 5.31 8.51
C LEU A 261 1.28 5.83 9.95
N VAL A 262 0.13 6.25 10.49
CA VAL A 262 0.04 6.89 11.81
C VAL A 262 -0.86 6.13 12.77
N VAL A 263 -0.56 6.22 14.05
CA VAL A 263 -1.42 5.74 15.14
C VAL A 263 -1.86 6.91 16.00
N ALA A 264 -3.03 6.79 16.62
CA ALA A 264 -3.51 7.75 17.60
C ALA A 264 -2.98 7.35 18.99
N THR A 265 -2.56 8.34 19.77
CA THR A 265 -2.13 8.21 21.16
C THR A 265 -2.85 9.26 22.00
N SER A 266 -2.68 9.22 23.32
CA SER A 266 -3.15 10.29 24.22
C SER A 266 -2.56 11.68 23.88
N GLU A 267 -1.42 11.71 23.20
CA GLU A 267 -0.65 12.91 22.83
C GLU A 267 -0.85 13.32 21.35
N GLY A 268 -1.94 12.85 20.73
CA GLY A 268 -2.22 13.05 19.31
C GLY A 268 -1.67 11.94 18.42
N TYR A 269 -1.37 12.24 17.16
CA TYR A 269 -0.90 11.23 16.21
C TYR A 269 0.61 11.03 16.26
N ARG A 270 1.05 9.79 16.04
CA ARG A 270 2.46 9.41 15.89
C ARG A 270 2.69 8.69 14.58
N LEU A 271 3.77 9.05 13.90
CA LEU A 271 4.23 8.36 12.69
C LEU A 271 4.92 7.06 13.09
N VAL A 272 4.38 5.93 12.64
CA VAL A 272 4.90 4.59 12.93
C VAL A 272 5.47 3.89 11.71
N GLY A 273 5.02 4.28 10.51
CA GLY A 273 5.57 3.75 9.28
C GLY A 273 5.46 4.67 8.07
N LEU A 274 6.09 4.21 6.98
CA LEU A 274 6.03 4.82 5.65
C LEU A 274 5.58 3.76 4.66
N THR A 275 4.59 4.11 3.84
CA THR A 275 4.09 3.21 2.80
C THR A 275 5.20 2.77 1.85
N SER A 276 5.45 1.45 1.75
CA SER A 276 6.59 0.91 1.00
C SER A 276 6.16 -0.01 -0.14
N TYR A 277 5.70 -1.23 0.15
CA TYR A 277 5.31 -2.19 -0.88
C TYR A 277 4.09 -3.03 -0.47
N GLY A 278 3.39 -3.59 -1.45
CA GLY A 278 2.20 -4.38 -1.24
C GLY A 278 1.80 -5.12 -2.51
N ASP A 279 0.54 -5.55 -2.56
CA ASP A 279 -0.02 -6.16 -3.78
C ASP A 279 -0.09 -5.12 -4.90
N GLY A 280 0.74 -5.29 -5.94
CA GLY A 280 0.76 -4.39 -7.10
C GLY A 280 -0.54 -4.32 -7.89
N ALA A 281 -1.44 -5.31 -7.72
CA ALA A 281 -2.80 -5.27 -8.27
C ALA A 281 -3.81 -4.56 -7.35
N CYS A 282 -3.39 -4.17 -6.15
CA CYS A 282 -4.18 -3.46 -5.14
C CYS A 282 -5.51 -4.14 -4.79
N ARG A 283 -5.50 -5.48 -4.76
CA ARG A 283 -6.71 -6.29 -4.46
C ARG A 283 -7.06 -6.26 -2.97
N GLY A 284 -6.08 -5.94 -2.13
CA GLY A 284 -6.23 -5.78 -0.68
C GLY A 284 -6.25 -7.09 0.12
N PHE A 285 -6.09 -8.24 -0.54
CA PHE A 285 -6.16 -9.59 0.05
C PHE A 285 -4.86 -10.08 0.69
N VAL A 286 -3.76 -9.41 0.36
CA VAL A 286 -2.41 -9.67 0.87
C VAL A 286 -2.03 -8.47 1.73
N PRO A 287 -1.36 -8.66 2.89
CA PRO A 287 -0.97 -7.54 3.72
C PRO A 287 0.04 -6.66 2.97
N SER A 288 0.04 -5.37 3.29
CA SER A 288 1.10 -4.45 2.83
C SER A 288 2.22 -4.40 3.86
N VAL A 289 3.39 -3.99 3.40
CA VAL A 289 4.56 -3.76 4.24
C VAL A 289 4.95 -2.30 4.15
N ASP A 290 5.08 -1.69 5.31
CA ASP A 290 5.56 -0.33 5.48
C ASP A 290 6.92 -0.34 6.16
N THR A 291 7.76 0.64 5.85
CA THR A 291 8.99 0.89 6.61
C THR A 291 8.61 1.30 8.02
N LYS A 292 9.11 0.60 9.03
CA LYS A 292 8.80 0.84 10.44
C LYS A 292 9.69 1.94 11.02
N VAL A 293 9.27 3.20 10.88
CA VAL A 293 10.01 4.35 11.44
C VAL A 293 9.94 4.41 12.97
N SER A 294 9.00 3.71 13.60
CA SER A 294 9.01 3.45 15.05
C SER A 294 9.98 2.34 15.47
N GLY A 295 10.59 1.64 14.52
CA GLY A 295 11.59 0.61 14.78
C GLY A 295 12.94 1.23 15.10
N VAL A 296 13.61 0.74 16.16
CA VAL A 296 14.85 1.31 16.69
C VAL A 296 15.89 1.66 15.61
N PRO A 297 16.21 0.80 14.62
CA PRO A 297 17.24 1.12 13.64
C PRO A 297 16.89 2.33 12.77
N ILE A 298 15.63 2.40 12.29
CA ILE A 298 15.18 3.50 11.43
C ILE A 298 14.95 4.75 12.26
N ARG A 299 14.29 4.65 13.43
CA ARG A 299 14.03 5.78 14.33
C ARG A 299 15.32 6.49 14.72
N ASN A 300 16.34 5.73 15.12
CA ASN A 300 17.62 6.31 15.53
C ASN A 300 18.30 7.06 14.39
N TRP A 301 18.31 6.49 13.19
CA TRP A 301 18.86 7.17 12.02
C TRP A 301 18.09 8.45 11.69
N VAL A 302 16.75 8.40 11.68
CA VAL A 302 15.91 9.60 11.43
C VAL A 302 16.16 10.66 12.49
N ARG A 303 16.14 10.30 13.79
CA ARG A 303 16.34 11.22 14.91
C ARG A 303 17.68 11.97 14.81
N VAL A 304 18.78 11.24 14.65
CA VAL A 304 20.13 11.83 14.56
C VAL A 304 20.24 12.71 13.32
N THR A 305 19.76 12.23 12.17
CA THR A 305 19.85 13.00 10.92
C THR A 305 18.98 14.25 10.97
N ALA A 306 17.77 14.17 11.53
CA ALA A 306 16.88 15.31 11.70
C ALA A 306 17.46 16.35 12.66
N MET A 307 18.03 15.92 13.79
CA MET A 307 18.71 16.81 14.74
C MET A 307 19.85 17.56 14.06
N ASN A 308 20.70 16.87 13.29
CA ASN A 308 21.81 17.51 12.57
C ASN A 308 21.36 18.48 11.48
N LEU A 309 20.22 18.23 10.83
CA LEU A 309 19.69 19.07 9.76
C LEU A 309 18.89 20.27 10.26
N THR A 310 18.28 20.17 11.44
CA THR A 310 17.23 21.11 11.89
C THR A 310 17.38 21.63 13.31
N GLY A 311 18.25 21.03 14.12
CA GLY A 311 18.36 21.32 15.56
C GLY A 311 17.14 20.88 16.37
N ARG A 312 16.26 20.04 15.82
CA ARG A 312 15.01 19.61 16.48
C ARG A 312 14.97 18.09 16.63
N ASP A 313 14.53 17.64 17.80
CA ASP A 313 14.11 16.25 17.98
C ASP A 313 12.73 16.05 17.35
N VAL A 314 12.64 15.04 16.48
CA VAL A 314 11.43 14.67 15.73
C VAL A 314 10.75 13.43 16.32
N VAL A 315 11.25 12.93 17.45
CA VAL A 315 10.70 11.76 18.16
C VAL A 315 9.76 12.24 19.27
N GLY A 316 8.58 11.62 19.35
CA GLY A 316 7.60 11.85 20.40
C GLY A 316 7.91 11.07 21.67
N SER A 317 7.12 11.32 22.71
CA SER A 317 7.15 10.62 23.99
C SER A 317 5.80 10.80 24.70
N GLY A 318 5.53 10.01 25.73
CA GLY A 318 4.35 10.12 26.61
C GLY A 318 3.03 9.61 26.03
N GLY A 319 2.97 9.33 24.72
CA GLY A 319 1.79 8.78 24.06
C GLY A 319 1.43 7.39 24.56
N THR A 320 0.26 7.27 25.20
CA THR A 320 -0.31 5.99 25.60
C THR A 320 -1.28 5.45 24.56
N ALA A 321 -1.43 4.12 24.53
CA ALA A 321 -2.29 3.45 23.58
C ALA A 321 -3.74 3.46 24.08
N GLY A 322 -4.69 3.63 23.15
CA GLY A 322 -6.07 3.22 23.40
C GLY A 322 -6.19 1.69 23.53
N PRO A 323 -7.33 1.17 23.98
CA PRO A 323 -7.55 -0.27 24.11
C PRO A 323 -7.38 -0.99 22.76
N VAL A 324 -6.68 -2.12 22.77
CA VAL A 324 -6.56 -3.00 21.61
C VAL A 324 -7.92 -3.65 21.36
N ARG A 325 -8.42 -3.53 20.13
CA ARG A 325 -9.68 -4.20 19.75
C ARG A 325 -9.51 -5.72 19.82
N GLN A 326 -10.57 -6.41 20.24
CA GLN A 326 -10.65 -7.86 20.06
C GLN A 326 -10.84 -8.17 18.57
N TRP A 327 -9.94 -8.96 18.00
CA TRP A 327 -9.95 -9.38 16.61
C TRP A 327 -10.21 -10.87 16.52
N CYS A 328 -10.96 -11.29 15.50
CA CYS A 328 -10.79 -12.65 15.00
C CYS A 328 -9.41 -12.77 14.36
N LYS A 329 -8.60 -13.70 14.87
CA LYS A 329 -7.37 -14.13 14.21
C LYS A 329 -7.68 -15.33 13.32
N VAL A 330 -7.64 -15.14 12.00
CA VAL A 330 -8.02 -16.16 11.02
C VAL A 330 -7.20 -17.44 11.24
N PRO A 331 -7.82 -18.59 11.57
CA PRO A 331 -7.10 -19.84 11.78
C PRO A 331 -6.73 -20.51 10.46
N ALA A 332 -5.73 -21.40 10.49
CA ALA A 332 -5.43 -22.27 9.35
C ALA A 332 -6.57 -23.31 9.18
N ILE A 333 -7.22 -23.31 8.02
CA ILE A 333 -8.34 -24.22 7.72
C ILE A 333 -8.16 -25.01 6.42
N PHE A 334 -7.03 -24.87 5.75
CA PHE A 334 -6.70 -25.65 4.56
C PHE A 334 -6.76 -27.16 4.85
N GLY A 335 -7.35 -27.93 3.93
CA GLY A 335 -7.51 -29.37 4.03
C GLY A 335 -8.63 -29.86 4.95
N LEU A 336 -9.29 -28.98 5.71
CA LEU A 336 -10.41 -29.36 6.59
C LEU A 336 -11.69 -29.62 5.79
N LYS A 337 -12.57 -30.50 6.28
CA LYS A 337 -13.96 -30.54 5.81
C LYS A 337 -14.69 -29.25 6.23
N THR A 338 -15.72 -28.85 5.49
CA THR A 338 -16.49 -27.62 5.76
C THR A 338 -17.00 -27.51 7.21
N VAL A 339 -17.47 -28.62 7.79
CA VAL A 339 -17.94 -28.67 9.19
C VAL A 339 -16.80 -28.41 10.19
N GLN A 340 -15.62 -28.98 9.94
CA GLN A 340 -14.44 -28.77 10.77
C GLN A 340 -13.93 -27.32 10.65
N ALA A 341 -13.92 -26.79 9.42
CA ALA A 341 -13.56 -25.40 9.17
C ALA A 341 -14.51 -24.42 9.90
N LYS A 342 -15.83 -24.68 9.86
CA LYS A 342 -16.83 -23.88 10.58
C LYS A 342 -16.56 -23.84 12.09
N ARG A 343 -16.41 -25.00 12.73
CA ARG A 343 -16.10 -25.08 14.18
C ARG A 343 -14.83 -24.32 14.55
N ARG A 344 -13.78 -24.46 13.73
CA ARG A 344 -12.49 -23.78 13.98
C ARG A 344 -12.59 -22.26 13.81
N LEU A 345 -13.40 -21.78 12.86
CA LEU A 345 -13.66 -20.35 12.69
C LEU A 345 -14.45 -19.79 13.87
N GLU A 346 -15.51 -20.48 14.30
CA GLU A 346 -16.35 -20.06 15.43
C GLU A 346 -15.55 -19.97 16.74
N ALA A 347 -14.65 -20.92 17.00
CA ALA A 347 -13.74 -20.90 18.15
C ALA A 347 -12.76 -19.70 18.13
N ALA A 348 -12.47 -19.14 16.95
CA ALA A 348 -11.65 -17.94 16.79
C ALA A 348 -12.48 -16.65 16.70
N ASN A 349 -13.80 -16.74 16.96
CA ASN A 349 -14.75 -15.64 16.79
C ASN A 349 -14.81 -15.08 15.34
N CYS A 350 -14.52 -15.94 14.37
CA CYS A 350 -14.80 -15.76 12.95
C CYS A 350 -16.08 -16.52 12.56
N ARG A 351 -16.58 -16.29 11.35
CA ARG A 351 -17.72 -17.02 10.79
C ARG A 351 -17.37 -17.60 9.42
N LEU A 352 -17.94 -18.76 9.12
CA LEU A 352 -17.92 -19.29 7.75
C LEU A 352 -18.79 -18.38 6.86
N GLY A 353 -18.21 -17.88 5.78
CA GLY A 353 -18.89 -17.10 4.76
C GLY A 353 -19.43 -18.00 3.63
N ARG A 354 -19.26 -17.57 2.38
CA ARG A 354 -19.63 -18.36 1.21
C ARG A 354 -18.68 -19.54 1.03
N VAL A 355 -19.24 -20.71 0.79
CA VAL A 355 -18.53 -21.92 0.34
C VAL A 355 -18.72 -22.02 -1.16
N ARG A 356 -17.64 -22.14 -1.91
CA ARG A 356 -17.68 -22.32 -3.37
C ARG A 356 -16.96 -23.60 -3.74
N THR A 357 -17.55 -24.40 -4.61
CA THR A 357 -16.86 -25.53 -5.22
C THR A 357 -15.94 -24.99 -6.33
N ASP A 358 -14.68 -25.40 -6.33
CA ASP A 358 -13.76 -25.08 -7.41
C ASP A 358 -14.05 -26.01 -8.61
N PRO A 359 -14.53 -25.47 -9.74
CA PRO A 359 -14.87 -26.29 -10.90
C PRO A 359 -13.63 -26.87 -11.60
N TRP A 360 -12.43 -26.41 -11.25
CA TRP A 360 -11.17 -26.83 -11.87
C TRP A 360 -10.27 -27.66 -10.95
N GLY A 361 -10.71 -27.93 -9.72
CA GLY A 361 -9.88 -28.57 -8.68
C GLY A 361 -9.93 -30.09 -8.73
N ALA A 362 -8.76 -30.75 -8.80
CA ALA A 362 -8.59 -32.17 -8.48
C ALA A 362 -8.31 -32.33 -6.97
N GLY A 363 -9.00 -33.25 -6.27
CA GLY A 363 -8.76 -33.47 -4.84
C GLY A 363 -9.77 -34.37 -4.12
N ARG A 364 -9.51 -34.65 -2.84
CA ARG A 364 -10.41 -35.43 -1.95
C ARG A 364 -11.71 -34.64 -1.72
N SER A 365 -12.86 -35.27 -1.86
CA SER A 365 -14.14 -34.55 -1.96
C SER A 365 -14.48 -33.65 -0.75
N GLY A 366 -14.95 -32.43 -1.04
CA GLY A 366 -15.49 -31.50 -0.04
C GLY A 366 -14.50 -30.94 1.00
N ARG A 367 -13.19 -30.85 0.68
CA ARG A 367 -12.17 -30.27 1.57
C ARG A 367 -11.80 -28.84 1.15
N VAL A 368 -11.50 -27.99 2.12
CA VAL A 368 -11.07 -26.60 1.86
C VAL A 368 -9.73 -26.60 1.14
N ILE A 369 -9.69 -26.04 -0.07
CA ILE A 369 -8.49 -25.86 -0.89
C ILE A 369 -8.06 -24.40 -1.00
N GLY A 370 -8.88 -23.47 -0.52
CA GLY A 370 -8.55 -22.04 -0.50
C GLY A 370 -9.50 -21.25 0.38
N TYR A 371 -9.11 -20.04 0.76
CA TYR A 371 -9.96 -19.13 1.53
C TYR A 371 -9.50 -17.69 1.40
N SER A 372 -10.42 -16.74 1.59
CA SER A 372 -10.23 -15.37 1.11
C SER A 372 -9.18 -14.56 1.87
N ARG A 373 -8.64 -15.05 2.99
CA ARG A 373 -7.64 -14.35 3.83
C ARG A 373 -6.62 -15.34 4.36
N LEU A 374 -5.34 -14.97 4.39
CA LEU A 374 -4.30 -15.84 4.93
C LEU A 374 -4.46 -16.11 6.44
N PRO A 375 -3.98 -17.27 6.95
CA PRO A 375 -3.95 -17.54 8.39
C PRO A 375 -3.14 -16.49 9.15
N GLY A 376 -3.61 -16.14 10.34
CA GLY A 376 -3.00 -15.11 11.18
C GLY A 376 -3.46 -13.69 10.88
N TRP A 377 -4.26 -13.47 9.83
CA TRP A 377 -4.90 -12.18 9.56
C TRP A 377 -5.82 -11.76 10.72
N LEU A 378 -5.77 -10.48 11.12
CA LEU A 378 -6.67 -9.91 12.12
C LEU A 378 -7.87 -9.25 11.44
N ALA A 379 -9.06 -9.74 11.74
CA ALA A 379 -10.33 -9.25 11.18
C ALA A 379 -11.35 -8.98 12.31
N PRO A 380 -12.34 -8.10 12.11
CA PRO A 380 -13.35 -7.84 13.13
C PRO A 380 -14.01 -9.11 13.65
N SER A 381 -14.41 -9.10 14.93
CA SER A 381 -15.29 -10.13 15.51
C SER A 381 -16.46 -10.45 14.57
N GLY A 382 -16.74 -11.73 14.34
CA GLY A 382 -17.78 -12.20 13.45
C GLY A 382 -17.48 -12.09 11.94
N PHE A 383 -16.23 -11.79 11.55
CA PHE A 383 -15.83 -11.71 10.14
C PHE A 383 -16.17 -12.99 9.36
N LYS A 384 -16.85 -12.83 8.21
CA LYS A 384 -17.25 -13.94 7.34
C LYS A 384 -16.13 -14.26 6.36
N LEU A 385 -15.47 -15.42 6.54
CA LEU A 385 -14.41 -15.91 5.67
C LEU A 385 -14.99 -16.79 4.55
N ASN A 386 -14.81 -16.38 3.29
CA ASN A 386 -15.22 -17.21 2.16
C ASN A 386 -14.16 -18.31 1.93
N VAL A 387 -14.62 -19.52 1.57
CA VAL A 387 -13.77 -20.69 1.35
C VAL A 387 -14.09 -21.34 0.01
N TRP A 388 -13.07 -21.96 -0.58
CA TRP A 388 -13.19 -22.80 -1.77
C TRP A 388 -12.94 -24.25 -1.37
N VAL A 389 -13.76 -25.16 -1.88
CA VAL A 389 -13.66 -26.60 -1.61
C VAL A 389 -13.45 -27.38 -2.91
N SER A 390 -12.75 -28.51 -2.80
CA SER A 390 -12.70 -29.51 -3.87
C SER A 390 -14.11 -30.08 -4.15
N PRO A 391 -14.39 -30.48 -5.40
CA PRO A 391 -15.65 -31.13 -5.81
C PRO A 391 -16.13 -32.23 -4.88
#